data_AF-A0A7C6U1L9-F1
#
_entry.id   AF-A0A7C6U1L9-F1
#
_cell.length_a   1.000
_cell.length_b   1.000
_cell.length_c   1.000
_cell.angle_alpha   90.00
_cell.angle_beta   90.00
_cell.angle_gamma   90.00
#
_symmetry.space_group_name_H-M   'P 1'
#
loop_
_entity.id
_entity.type
_entity.pdbx_description
1 polymer ?
#
loop_
_entity_poly.entity_id
_entity_poly.type
_entity_poly.pdbx_seq_one_letter_code
_entity_poly.pdbx_strand_id
1 'polypeptide(L)'
;NHAVNAARKERGLNMANALWFWGEGKNPSLPDFSTRYGLKGSIISAVDLLKGLGLYAGLKIIEVPGATGTLDTNYEGKVQAALEALDGGLDFVYLHVEAPDECGHRQEIFNKVKAIEYLDNRVVKPLREGLIARKYDYKIMVLPDHATPLSLRTHTSDAVPFVIYDSTKEVAGKAQSFDEAAAAGTGLFIEQGHALMGYFIGSKIKS
;
A
#
# COMPACT_ATOMS: atom_id res chain seq x y z
N ASN A 1 12.63 -30.41 -23.26
CA ASN A 1 12.72 -30.09 -24.70
C ASN A 1 11.58 -29.15 -25.07
N HIS A 2 11.85 -27.84 -25.11
CA HIS A 2 10.86 -26.81 -25.40
C HIS A 2 11.42 -25.88 -26.48
N ALA A 3 10.60 -25.48 -27.46
CA ALA A 3 11.04 -24.69 -28.62
C ALA A 3 11.75 -23.37 -28.21
N VAL A 4 11.29 -22.72 -27.14
CA VAL A 4 11.94 -21.51 -26.60
C VAL A 4 13.39 -21.77 -26.18
N ASN A 5 13.68 -22.88 -25.51
CA ASN A 5 15.05 -23.19 -25.08
C ASN A 5 15.95 -23.58 -26.26
N ALA A 6 15.41 -24.24 -27.28
CA ALA A 6 16.14 -24.51 -28.52
C ALA A 6 16.54 -23.19 -29.22
N ALA A 7 15.59 -22.27 -29.42
CA ALA A 7 15.85 -20.97 -30.03
C ALA A 7 16.82 -20.10 -29.21
N ARG A 8 16.75 -20.13 -27.87
CA ARG A 8 17.72 -19.46 -27.00
C ARG A 8 19.13 -20.02 -27.20
N LYS A 9 19.26 -21.35 -27.28
CA LYS A 9 20.54 -22.03 -27.52
C LYS A 9 21.14 -21.67 -28.87
N GLU A 10 20.34 -21.66 -29.94
CA GLU A 10 20.77 -21.25 -31.28
C GLU A 10 21.30 -19.80 -31.30
N ARG A 11 20.73 -18.92 -30.48
CA ARG A 11 21.18 -17.53 -30.30
C ARG A 11 22.34 -17.36 -29.31
N GLY A 12 22.88 -18.43 -28.74
CA GLY A 12 23.94 -18.38 -27.72
C GLY A 12 23.49 -17.82 -26.36
N LEU A 13 22.20 -17.82 -26.06
CA LEU A 13 21.64 -17.36 -24.78
C LEU A 13 21.50 -18.50 -23.78
N ASN A 14 21.61 -18.19 -22.48
CA ASN A 14 21.35 -19.14 -21.39
C ASN A 14 19.93 -19.71 -21.49
N MET A 15 19.77 -21.03 -21.40
CA MET A 15 18.45 -21.68 -21.39
C MET A 15 17.75 -21.48 -20.04
N ALA A 16 16.42 -21.42 -20.05
CA ALA A 16 15.58 -21.50 -18.85
C ALA A 16 15.17 -22.96 -18.63
N ASN A 17 16.11 -23.79 -18.16
CA ASN A 17 15.95 -25.25 -18.05
C ASN A 17 16.05 -25.78 -16.61
N ALA A 18 16.10 -24.89 -15.62
CA ALA A 18 16.04 -25.22 -14.20
C ALA A 18 14.93 -24.40 -13.54
N LEU A 19 14.32 -24.97 -12.50
CA LEU A 19 13.37 -24.27 -11.63
C LEU A 19 14.02 -24.11 -10.26
N TRP A 20 14.02 -22.89 -9.74
CA TRP A 20 14.43 -22.62 -8.37
C TRP A 20 13.17 -22.30 -7.55
N PHE A 21 12.70 -23.27 -6.78
CA PHE A 21 11.64 -23.02 -5.80
C PHE A 21 12.25 -22.38 -4.55
N TRP A 22 11.75 -21.21 -4.16
CA TRP A 22 12.08 -20.57 -2.90
C TRP A 22 10.80 -19.99 -2.27
N GLY A 23 10.80 -19.74 -0.96
CA GLY A 23 9.67 -19.10 -0.29
C GLY A 23 8.44 -20.01 -0.14
N GLU A 24 8.64 -21.24 0.34
CA GLU A 24 7.51 -22.12 0.70
C GLU A 24 6.60 -21.41 1.70
N GLY A 25 5.30 -21.35 1.39
CA GLY A 25 4.28 -20.76 2.24
C GLY A 25 3.10 -21.72 2.43
N LYS A 26 2.38 -21.54 3.54
CA LYS A 26 1.10 -22.20 3.80
C LYS A 26 -0.02 -21.18 3.66
N ASN A 27 -1.23 -21.64 3.38
CA ASN A 27 -2.42 -20.78 3.38
C ASN A 27 -2.58 -20.15 4.78
N PRO A 28 -2.46 -18.83 4.92
CA PRO A 28 -2.65 -18.18 6.20
C PRO A 28 -4.13 -18.23 6.60
N SER A 29 -4.40 -18.47 7.88
CA SER A 29 -5.73 -18.30 8.46
C SER A 29 -5.84 -16.86 8.95
N LEU A 30 -6.42 -15.99 8.10
CA LEU A 30 -6.72 -14.62 8.47
C LEU A 30 -8.21 -14.48 8.77
N PRO A 31 -8.59 -13.72 9.82
CA PRO A 31 -9.99 -13.38 10.02
C PRO A 31 -10.48 -12.52 8.86
N ASP A 32 -11.68 -12.79 8.40
CA ASP A 32 -12.36 -11.98 7.39
C ASP A 32 -12.52 -10.54 7.88
N PHE A 33 -12.15 -9.57 7.04
CA PHE A 33 -12.15 -8.15 7.36
C PHE A 33 -13.54 -7.65 7.72
N SER A 34 -14.57 -8.11 7.00
CA SER A 34 -15.96 -7.75 7.28
C SER A 34 -16.45 -8.33 8.60
N THR A 35 -16.04 -9.54 8.94
CA THR A 35 -16.36 -10.15 10.23
C THR A 35 -15.64 -9.43 11.39
N ARG A 36 -14.39 -9.02 11.19
CA ARG A 36 -13.57 -8.37 12.23
C ARG A 36 -14.01 -6.93 12.50
N TYR A 37 -14.27 -6.16 11.45
CA TYR A 37 -14.51 -4.72 11.55
C TYR A 37 -15.93 -4.27 11.18
N GLY A 38 -16.76 -5.15 10.64
CA GLY A 38 -18.12 -4.82 10.20
C GLY A 38 -18.17 -3.99 8.90
N LEU A 39 -17.05 -3.92 8.16
CA LEU A 39 -16.91 -3.09 6.96
C LEU A 39 -16.61 -3.94 5.73
N LYS A 40 -17.12 -3.54 4.57
CA LYS A 40 -16.77 -4.15 3.29
C LYS A 40 -15.63 -3.39 2.64
N GLY A 41 -14.55 -4.10 2.33
CA GLY A 41 -13.32 -3.49 1.88
C GLY A 41 -12.82 -3.98 0.53
N SER A 42 -11.93 -3.19 -0.07
CA SER A 42 -11.15 -3.59 -1.24
C SER A 42 -9.67 -3.28 -1.08
N ILE A 43 -8.87 -3.90 -1.95
CA ILE A 43 -7.44 -3.64 -2.10
C ILE A 43 -7.12 -3.30 -3.56
N ILE A 44 -6.33 -2.24 -3.75
CA ILE A 44 -5.76 -1.81 -5.01
C ILE A 44 -4.24 -1.84 -4.85
N SER A 45 -3.58 -2.79 -5.51
CA SER A 45 -2.11 -2.92 -5.47
C SER A 45 -1.58 -3.43 -6.80
N ALA A 46 -0.32 -3.09 -7.11
CA ALA A 46 0.43 -3.71 -8.19
C ALA A 46 1.13 -5.01 -7.75
N VAL A 47 1.27 -5.24 -6.44
CA VAL A 47 2.06 -6.31 -5.85
C VAL A 47 1.19 -7.51 -5.52
N ASP A 48 1.49 -8.66 -6.14
CA ASP A 48 0.71 -9.89 -6.00
C ASP A 48 0.66 -10.42 -4.56
N LEU A 49 1.74 -10.23 -3.79
CA LEU A 49 1.77 -10.61 -2.37
C LEU A 49 0.66 -9.90 -1.58
N LEU A 50 0.52 -8.58 -1.75
CA LEU A 50 -0.50 -7.80 -1.06
C LEU A 50 -1.90 -8.16 -1.56
N LYS A 51 -2.09 -8.38 -2.86
CA LYS A 51 -3.38 -8.88 -3.41
C LYS A 51 -3.77 -10.21 -2.78
N GLY A 52 -2.80 -11.12 -2.63
CA GLY A 52 -3.00 -12.41 -1.96
C GLY A 52 -3.44 -12.23 -0.50
N LEU A 53 -2.75 -11.39 0.27
CA LEU A 53 -3.14 -11.07 1.65
C LEU A 53 -4.55 -10.45 1.74
N GLY A 54 -4.88 -9.54 0.82
CA GLY A 54 -6.21 -8.96 0.72
C GLY A 54 -7.28 -10.01 0.46
N LEU A 55 -7.02 -10.95 -0.46
CA LEU A 55 -7.93 -12.07 -0.74
C LEU A 55 -8.14 -12.94 0.52
N TYR A 56 -7.06 -13.30 1.23
CA TYR A 56 -7.15 -14.06 2.47
C TYR A 56 -7.90 -13.31 3.58
N ALA A 57 -7.83 -11.97 3.60
CA ALA A 57 -8.58 -11.13 4.52
C ALA A 57 -10.03 -10.85 4.04
N GLY A 58 -10.49 -11.43 2.93
CA GLY A 58 -11.84 -11.21 2.41
C GLY A 58 -12.05 -9.85 1.72
N LEU A 59 -10.98 -9.15 1.36
CA LEU A 59 -11.05 -7.90 0.60
C LEU A 59 -11.25 -8.18 -0.89
N LYS A 60 -12.05 -7.35 -1.55
CA LYS A 60 -12.18 -7.37 -3.01
C LYS A 60 -10.89 -6.85 -3.66
N ILE A 61 -10.27 -7.62 -4.54
CA ILE A 61 -9.16 -7.13 -5.37
C ILE A 61 -9.73 -6.26 -6.50
N ILE A 62 -9.16 -5.08 -6.68
CA ILE A 62 -9.47 -4.18 -7.79
C ILE A 62 -8.21 -4.05 -8.65
N GLU A 63 -8.30 -4.54 -9.88
CA GLU A 63 -7.23 -4.46 -10.86
C GLU A 63 -7.27 -3.13 -11.59
N VAL A 64 -6.12 -2.45 -11.66
CA VAL A 64 -5.99 -1.16 -12.33
C VAL A 64 -5.03 -1.34 -13.52
N PRO A 65 -5.50 -1.16 -14.77
CA PRO A 65 -4.63 -1.23 -15.94
C PRO A 65 -3.48 -0.24 -15.82
N GLY A 66 -2.25 -0.71 -16.07
CA GLY A 66 -1.04 0.09 -15.93
C GLY A 66 -0.56 0.30 -14.49
N ALA A 67 -1.12 -0.40 -13.49
CA ALA A 67 -0.54 -0.44 -12.15
C ALA A 67 0.69 -1.37 -12.11
N THR A 68 1.88 -0.81 -12.38
CA THR A 68 3.14 -1.56 -12.53
C THR A 68 3.94 -1.70 -11.25
N GLY A 69 3.66 -0.88 -10.23
CA GLY A 69 4.45 -0.81 -8.99
C GLY A 69 5.73 0.02 -9.10
N THR A 70 6.10 0.43 -10.31
CA THR A 70 7.25 1.30 -10.58
C THR A 70 6.86 2.79 -10.55
N LEU A 71 7.84 3.67 -10.72
CA LEU A 71 7.64 5.13 -10.67
C LEU A 71 6.60 5.63 -11.70
N ASP A 72 6.47 4.96 -12.84
CA ASP A 72 5.54 5.22 -13.94
C ASP A 72 4.19 4.49 -13.83
N THR A 73 3.89 3.88 -12.67
CA THR A 73 2.59 3.24 -12.40
C THR A 73 1.42 4.21 -12.65
N ASN A 74 0.25 3.67 -12.97
CA ASN A 74 -0.98 4.45 -13.13
C ASN A 74 -1.55 4.92 -11.77
N TYR A 75 -1.08 6.05 -11.25
CA TYR A 75 -1.56 6.62 -9.99
C TYR A 75 -3.02 7.08 -10.08
N GLU A 76 -3.36 7.80 -11.15
CA GLU A 76 -4.70 8.36 -11.37
C GLU A 76 -5.75 7.26 -11.49
N GLY A 77 -5.42 6.17 -12.18
CA GLY A 77 -6.29 4.99 -12.27
C GLY A 77 -6.54 4.34 -10.91
N LYS A 78 -5.55 4.33 -10.01
CA LYS A 78 -5.75 3.83 -8.63
C LYS A 78 -6.68 4.73 -7.83
N VAL A 79 -6.54 6.04 -7.95
CA VAL A 79 -7.44 7.01 -7.29
C VAL A 79 -8.86 6.87 -7.81
N GLN A 80 -9.03 6.82 -9.13
CA GLN A 80 -10.34 6.68 -9.77
C GLN A 80 -11.01 5.38 -9.33
N ALA A 81 -10.28 4.26 -9.36
CA ALA A 81 -10.81 2.97 -8.94
C ALA A 81 -11.17 2.94 -7.45
N ALA A 82 -10.42 3.63 -6.59
CA ALA A 82 -10.76 3.77 -5.17
C ALA A 82 -12.07 4.54 -4.97
N LEU A 83 -12.24 5.67 -5.66
CA LEU A 83 -13.46 6.47 -5.59
C LEU A 83 -14.67 5.70 -6.13
N GLU A 84 -14.53 5.00 -7.26
CA GLU A 84 -15.59 4.16 -7.83
C GLU A 84 -15.97 2.99 -6.91
N ALA A 85 -15.00 2.43 -6.19
CA ALA A 85 -15.26 1.37 -5.23
C ALA A 85 -16.12 1.87 -4.05
N LEU A 86 -15.84 3.08 -3.56
CA LEU A 86 -16.64 3.74 -2.53
C LEU A 86 -18.03 4.12 -3.07
N ASP A 87 -18.12 4.68 -4.28
CA ASP A 87 -19.39 4.97 -4.96
C ASP A 87 -20.24 3.70 -5.14
N GLY A 88 -19.59 2.56 -5.34
CA GLY A 88 -20.20 1.23 -5.43
C GLY A 88 -20.64 0.62 -4.09
N GLY A 89 -20.51 1.35 -2.99
CA GLY A 89 -20.98 0.95 -1.66
C GLY A 89 -19.99 0.13 -0.83
N LEU A 90 -18.68 0.21 -1.13
CA LEU A 90 -17.66 -0.24 -0.17
C LEU A 90 -17.41 0.81 0.90
N ASP A 91 -17.05 0.35 2.09
CA ASP A 91 -16.77 1.22 3.24
C ASP A 91 -15.26 1.51 3.39
N PHE A 92 -14.41 0.67 2.78
CA PHE A 92 -12.96 0.71 2.96
C PHE A 92 -12.21 0.41 1.65
N VAL A 93 -11.12 1.15 1.42
CA VAL A 93 -10.19 0.89 0.31
C VAL A 93 -8.76 0.97 0.84
N TYR A 94 -8.00 -0.10 0.67
CA TYR A 94 -6.54 -0.10 0.81
C TYR A 94 -5.90 0.21 -0.56
N LEU A 95 -5.41 1.44 -0.73
CA LEU A 95 -4.73 1.87 -1.95
C LEU A 95 -3.22 1.84 -1.73
N HIS A 96 -2.52 1.01 -2.49
CA HIS A 96 -1.09 0.76 -2.35
C HIS A 96 -0.24 1.42 -3.45
N VAL A 97 0.91 1.98 -3.07
CA VAL A 97 1.91 2.54 -3.96
C VAL A 97 3.29 1.97 -3.61
N GLU A 98 3.78 1.08 -4.46
CA GLU A 98 5.05 0.36 -4.28
C GLU A 98 6.30 1.19 -4.60
N ALA A 99 6.18 2.18 -5.49
CA ALA A 99 7.32 2.88 -6.09
C ALA A 99 8.37 3.42 -5.08
N PRO A 100 8.00 3.96 -3.90
CA PRO A 100 8.99 4.40 -2.91
C PRO A 100 9.90 3.28 -2.39
N ASP A 101 9.38 2.06 -2.22
CA ASP A 101 10.14 0.91 -1.74
C ASP A 101 11.14 0.41 -2.77
N GLU A 102 10.66 0.23 -4.00
CA GLU A 102 11.46 -0.14 -5.17
C GLU A 102 12.64 0.81 -5.42
N CYS A 103 12.43 2.12 -5.21
CA CYS A 103 13.50 3.11 -5.27
C CYS A 103 14.49 2.96 -4.10
N GLY A 104 14.00 2.57 -2.91
CA GLY A 104 14.80 2.24 -1.73
C GLY A 104 15.78 1.09 -2.00
N HIS A 105 15.28 -0.04 -2.50
CA HIS A 105 16.09 -1.19 -2.90
C HIS A 105 17.14 -0.83 -3.96
N ARG A 106 16.77 0.01 -4.94
CA ARG A 106 17.68 0.42 -6.02
C ARG A 106 18.64 1.55 -5.65
N GLN A 107 18.54 2.12 -4.45
CA GLN A 107 19.33 3.30 -4.03
C GLN A 107 19.12 4.52 -4.94
N GLU A 108 17.91 4.70 -5.46
CA GLU A 108 17.56 5.79 -6.35
C GLU A 108 17.03 6.98 -5.55
N ILE A 109 17.94 7.82 -5.03
CA ILE A 109 17.60 8.93 -4.12
C ILE A 109 16.52 9.84 -4.73
N PHE A 110 16.77 10.36 -5.94
CA PHE A 110 15.86 11.31 -6.59
C PHE A 110 14.51 10.66 -6.96
N ASN A 111 14.52 9.40 -7.40
CA ASN A 111 13.28 8.71 -7.73
C ASN A 111 12.48 8.37 -6.48
N LYS A 112 13.12 8.07 -5.35
CA LYS A 112 12.43 7.85 -4.07
C LYS A 112 11.71 9.11 -3.60
N VAL A 113 12.39 10.26 -3.64
CA VAL A 113 11.76 11.57 -3.34
C VAL A 113 10.60 11.83 -4.29
N LYS A 114 10.81 11.66 -5.59
CA LYS A 114 9.79 11.87 -6.62
C LYS A 114 8.59 10.93 -6.46
N ALA A 115 8.80 9.68 -6.03
CA ALA A 115 7.72 8.73 -5.75
C ALA A 115 6.85 9.19 -4.58
N ILE A 116 7.44 9.78 -3.54
CA ILE A 116 6.72 10.36 -2.40
C ILE A 116 5.95 11.62 -2.84
N GLU A 117 6.56 12.50 -3.64
CA GLU A 117 5.87 13.67 -4.21
C GLU A 117 4.70 13.27 -5.12
N TYR A 118 4.84 12.18 -5.87
CA TYR A 118 3.77 11.61 -6.70
C TYR A 118 2.67 10.99 -5.85
N LEU A 119 2.99 10.30 -4.75
CA LEU A 119 1.98 9.85 -3.80
C LEU A 119 1.16 11.04 -3.28
N ASP A 120 1.81 12.12 -2.84
CA ASP A 120 1.12 13.30 -2.31
C ASP A 120 0.22 13.97 -3.37
N ASN A 121 0.79 14.33 -4.52
CA ASN A 121 0.11 15.13 -5.53
C ASN A 121 -0.83 14.35 -6.45
N ARG A 122 -0.55 13.06 -6.69
CA ARG A 122 -1.30 12.23 -7.66
C ARG A 122 -2.15 11.17 -7.01
N VAL A 123 -2.05 10.98 -5.69
CA VAL A 123 -2.91 10.07 -4.92
C VAL A 123 -3.62 10.77 -3.78
N VAL A 124 -2.90 11.25 -2.77
CA VAL A 124 -3.50 11.76 -1.52
C VAL A 124 -4.39 12.98 -1.80
N LYS A 125 -3.85 13.98 -2.50
CA LYS A 125 -4.59 15.18 -2.87
C LYS A 125 -5.84 14.89 -3.72
N PRO A 126 -5.75 14.23 -4.90
CA PRO A 126 -6.93 13.98 -5.72
C PRO A 126 -7.93 13.02 -5.08
N LEU A 127 -7.50 12.07 -4.24
CA LEU A 127 -8.40 11.23 -3.47
C LEU A 127 -9.23 12.08 -2.50
N ARG A 128 -8.58 12.96 -1.72
CA ARG A 128 -9.26 13.87 -0.81
C ARG A 128 -10.22 14.81 -1.55
N GLU A 129 -9.78 15.41 -2.65
CA GLU A 129 -10.64 16.27 -3.48
C GLU A 129 -11.85 15.50 -4.03
N GLY A 130 -11.65 14.25 -4.47
CA GLY A 130 -12.71 13.37 -4.95
C GLY A 130 -13.73 12.99 -3.87
N LEU A 131 -13.29 12.79 -2.63
CA LEU A 131 -14.16 12.54 -1.47
C LEU A 131 -14.95 13.78 -1.06
N ILE A 132 -14.32 14.97 -1.07
CA ILE A 132 -14.98 16.25 -0.81
C ILE A 132 -16.06 16.51 -1.87
N ALA A 133 -15.76 16.30 -3.15
CA ALA A 133 -16.72 16.51 -4.24
C ALA A 133 -17.97 15.61 -4.12
N ARG A 134 -17.80 14.40 -3.58
CA ARG A 134 -18.89 13.45 -3.28
C ARG A 134 -19.67 13.76 -2.01
N LYS A 135 -19.20 14.72 -1.21
CA LYS A 135 -19.74 15.07 0.11
C LYS A 135 -19.79 13.86 1.05
N TYR A 136 -18.75 13.03 1.01
CA TYR A 136 -18.62 11.91 1.93
C TYR A 136 -18.10 12.38 3.27
N ASP A 137 -18.56 11.71 4.33
CA ASP A 137 -17.83 11.65 5.60
C ASP A 137 -16.75 10.59 5.43
N TYR A 138 -15.49 10.94 5.68
CA TYR A 138 -14.37 10.05 5.38
C TYR A 138 -13.26 10.15 6.42
N LYS A 139 -12.49 9.06 6.51
CA LYS A 139 -11.17 9.06 7.14
C LYS A 139 -10.11 8.63 6.15
N ILE A 140 -8.95 9.26 6.19
CA ILE A 140 -7.77 8.86 5.42
C ILE A 140 -6.66 8.54 6.40
N MET A 141 -6.00 7.40 6.19
CA MET A 141 -4.76 7.04 6.86
C MET A 141 -3.66 6.88 5.84
N VAL A 142 -2.52 7.55 6.05
CA VAL A 142 -1.33 7.44 5.20
C VAL A 142 -0.16 6.99 6.05
N LEU A 143 0.53 5.95 5.59
CA LEU A 143 1.74 5.39 6.20
C LEU A 143 2.49 4.52 5.19
N PRO A 144 3.81 4.35 5.35
CA PRO A 144 4.53 3.18 4.85
C PRO A 144 4.14 1.94 5.67
N ASP A 145 4.21 0.76 5.07
CA ASP A 145 4.11 -0.51 5.80
C ASP A 145 5.45 -0.95 6.42
N HIS A 146 6.58 -0.50 5.86
CA HIS A 146 7.92 -0.64 6.43
C HIS A 146 8.89 0.46 5.99
N ALA A 147 10.04 0.53 6.65
CA ALA A 147 11.15 1.38 6.25
C ALA A 147 12.11 0.63 5.32
N THR A 148 12.55 1.29 4.26
CA THR A 148 13.57 0.76 3.32
C THR A 148 14.65 1.81 3.09
N PRO A 149 15.62 1.96 4.01
CA PRO A 149 16.63 3.00 3.94
C PRO A 149 17.52 2.85 2.70
N LEU A 150 17.78 3.95 1.99
CA LEU A 150 18.60 3.96 0.77
C LEU A 150 20.03 3.44 1.00
N SER A 151 20.59 3.66 2.20
CA SER A 151 21.91 3.19 2.59
C SER A 151 21.99 1.67 2.77
N LEU A 152 20.86 1.04 3.15
CA LEU A 152 20.77 -0.38 3.45
C LEU A 152 20.16 -1.19 2.29
N ARG A 153 19.36 -0.55 1.43
CA ARG A 153 18.74 -1.15 0.24
C ARG A 153 17.89 -2.38 0.56
N THR A 154 17.41 -2.46 1.79
CA THR A 154 16.60 -3.55 2.31
C THR A 154 15.70 -3.02 3.44
N HIS A 155 14.72 -3.82 3.83
CA HIS A 155 13.76 -3.44 4.85
C HIS A 155 14.44 -3.41 6.23
N THR A 156 14.03 -2.46 7.06
CA THR A 156 14.39 -2.41 8.48
C THR A 156 13.15 -2.48 9.35
N SER A 157 13.36 -2.74 10.64
CA SER A 157 12.31 -2.72 11.66
C SER A 157 12.14 -1.35 12.31
N ASP A 158 12.65 -0.29 11.69
CA ASP A 158 12.49 1.07 12.20
C ASP A 158 11.02 1.47 12.19
N ALA A 159 10.61 2.27 13.17
CA ALA A 159 9.26 2.81 13.22
C ALA A 159 8.99 3.72 12.01
N VAL A 160 7.78 3.63 11.46
CA VAL A 160 7.33 4.42 10.32
C VAL A 160 6.31 5.49 10.75
N PRO A 161 6.30 6.67 10.12
CA PRO A 161 5.32 7.71 10.43
C PRO A 161 3.95 7.30 9.89
N PHE A 162 2.89 7.71 10.60
CA PHE A 162 1.52 7.63 10.09
C PHE A 162 0.75 8.91 10.39
N VAL A 163 -0.24 9.21 9.57
CA VAL A 163 -1.22 10.27 9.80
C VAL A 163 -2.63 9.73 9.61
N ILE A 164 -3.55 10.16 10.47
CA ILE A 164 -4.98 9.89 10.33
C ILE A 164 -5.70 11.24 10.30
N TYR A 165 -6.52 11.42 9.28
CA TYR A 165 -7.44 12.55 9.16
C TYR A 165 -8.88 12.02 9.15
N ASP A 166 -9.76 12.69 9.89
CA ASP A 166 -11.19 12.38 10.00
C ASP A 166 -11.98 13.66 9.68
N SER A 167 -12.70 13.66 8.56
CA SER A 167 -13.45 14.83 8.08
C SER A 167 -14.59 15.25 9.01
N THR A 168 -15.01 14.35 9.92
CA THR A 168 -16.10 14.61 10.87
C THR A 168 -15.59 15.15 12.21
N LYS A 169 -14.28 15.09 12.45
CA LYS A 169 -13.62 15.43 13.72
C LYS A 169 -12.27 16.08 13.48
N GLU A 170 -12.26 17.19 12.77
CA GLU A 170 -11.03 17.92 12.50
C GLU A 170 -10.38 18.40 13.81
N VAL A 171 -9.15 17.96 14.03
CA VAL A 171 -8.31 18.37 15.15
C VAL A 171 -6.96 18.79 14.61
N ALA A 172 -6.38 19.85 15.18
CA ALA A 172 -5.02 20.24 14.83
C ALA A 172 -4.05 19.13 15.28
N GLY A 173 -3.25 18.64 14.33
CA GLY A 173 -2.16 17.71 14.62
C GLY A 173 -1.06 18.36 15.46
N LYS A 174 -0.28 17.55 16.18
CA LYS A 174 0.90 18.02 16.92
C LYS A 174 2.11 18.28 16.02
N ALA A 175 2.12 17.72 14.82
CA ALA A 175 3.18 17.86 13.82
C ALA A 175 2.77 18.86 12.73
N GLN A 176 3.76 19.58 12.18
CA GLN A 176 3.59 20.54 11.08
C GLN A 176 3.91 19.94 9.71
N SER A 177 4.54 18.77 9.67
CA SER A 177 4.96 18.04 8.48
C SER A 177 4.80 16.53 8.69
N PHE A 178 4.81 15.78 7.59
CA PHE A 178 4.76 14.32 7.60
C PHE A 178 6.13 13.75 7.26
N ASP A 179 6.91 13.48 8.30
CA ASP A 179 8.25 12.88 8.24
C ASP A 179 8.56 12.18 9.57
N GLU A 180 9.62 11.37 9.59
CA GLU A 180 10.01 10.55 10.73
C GLU A 180 10.30 11.40 11.99
N ALA A 181 10.96 12.55 11.83
CA ALA A 181 11.34 13.40 12.96
C ALA A 181 10.13 14.12 13.57
N ALA A 182 9.25 14.67 12.72
CA ALA A 182 8.01 15.30 13.15
C ALA A 182 7.06 14.30 13.83
N ALA A 183 6.94 13.07 13.30
CA ALA A 183 6.14 12.02 13.89
C ALA A 183 6.64 11.61 15.28
N ALA A 184 7.96 11.40 15.43
CA ALA A 184 8.58 11.08 16.71
C ALA A 184 8.32 12.17 17.77
N GLY A 185 8.30 13.44 17.37
CA GLY A 185 8.00 14.58 18.24
C GLY A 185 6.57 14.62 18.79
N THR A 186 5.62 13.87 18.22
CA THR A 186 4.21 13.89 18.67
C THR A 186 3.95 13.09 19.96
N GLY A 187 4.83 12.12 20.26
CA GLY A 187 4.67 11.14 21.33
C GLY A 187 3.56 10.10 21.09
N LEU A 188 2.91 10.10 19.93
CA LEU A 188 1.93 9.07 19.56
C LEU A 188 2.66 7.87 18.94
N PHE A 189 2.61 6.73 19.62
CA PHE A 189 3.28 5.50 19.16
C PHE A 189 2.34 4.31 19.31
N ILE A 190 2.26 3.49 18.26
CA ILE A 190 1.53 2.22 18.25
C ILE A 190 2.57 1.14 17.99
N GLU A 191 2.94 0.41 19.05
CA GLU A 191 4.00 -0.61 19.00
C GLU A 191 3.65 -1.75 18.02
N GLN A 192 2.41 -2.23 18.08
CA GLN A 192 1.96 -3.35 17.26
C GLN A 192 1.25 -2.82 16.01
N GLY A 193 1.89 -2.88 14.84
CA GLY A 193 1.34 -2.34 13.59
C GLY A 193 -0.06 -2.88 13.25
N HIS A 194 -0.36 -4.15 13.56
CA HIS A 194 -1.68 -4.73 13.33
C HIS A 194 -2.81 -4.10 14.19
N ALA A 195 -2.47 -3.38 15.27
CA ALA A 195 -3.44 -2.68 16.11
C ALA A 195 -3.88 -1.34 15.49
N LEU A 196 -3.10 -0.78 14.57
CA LEU A 196 -3.37 0.52 13.94
C LEU A 196 -4.70 0.55 13.19
N MET A 197 -5.08 -0.54 12.53
CA MET A 197 -6.37 -0.63 11.83
C MET A 197 -7.57 -0.50 12.80
N GLY A 198 -7.49 -1.14 13.97
CA GLY A 198 -8.51 -1.00 15.01
C GLY A 198 -8.59 0.44 15.53
N TYR A 199 -7.44 1.08 15.72
CA TYR A 199 -7.36 2.49 16.10
C TYR A 199 -7.98 3.42 15.04
N PHE A 200 -7.70 3.19 13.75
CA PHE A 200 -8.24 3.95 12.62
C PHE A 200 -9.76 3.85 12.48
N ILE A 201 -10.28 2.62 12.51
CA ILE A 201 -11.73 2.36 12.38
C ILE A 201 -12.48 2.80 13.65
N GLY A 202 -11.81 2.83 14.80
CA GLY A 202 -12.43 3.13 16.10
C GLY A 202 -13.11 1.91 16.72
N SER A 203 -12.77 0.70 16.27
CA SER A 203 -13.23 -0.55 16.88
C SER A 203 -12.41 -0.84 18.13
N LYS A 204 -13.05 -1.27 19.23
CA LYS A 204 -12.31 -1.98 20.28
C LYS A 204 -11.71 -3.22 19.63
N ILE A 205 -10.39 -3.42 19.75
CA ILE A 205 -9.74 -4.65 19.29
C ILE A 205 -10.44 -5.80 20.02
N LYS A 206 -11.24 -6.59 19.30
CA LYS A 206 -11.77 -7.84 19.85
C LYS A 206 -10.56 -8.77 19.98
N SER A 207 -10.13 -8.96 21.23
CA SER A 207 -9.15 -9.97 21.65
C SER A 207 -9.64 -11.37 21.32
#